data_AF-A0AAN5X1A2-F1
#
_entry.id   AF-A0AAN5X1A2-F1
#
_cell.length_a   1.000
_cell.length_b   1.000
_cell.length_c   1.000
_cell.angle_alpha   90.00
_cell.angle_beta   90.00
_cell.angle_gamma   90.00
#
_symmetry.space_group_name_H-M   'P 1'
#
loop_
_entity.id
_entity.type
_entity.pdbx_description
1 polymer ?
#
loop_
_entity_poly.entity_id
_entity_poly.type
_entity_poly.pdbx_seq_one_letter_code
_entity_poly.pdbx_strand_id
1 'polypeptide(L)'
;MFKIITLLAGFLSVLSGVSYASDSVDLKVTATLEAAACTPTLSDGGEAKFGHIPVGNLSETQTNQLGSRFLTLTIACSESTPVGWFITDNKKDSVQALTITNPKFNGEDLSDASYEFGLGKVRIS
;
A
#
# COMPACT_ATOMS: atom_id res chain seq x y z
N MET A 1 -70.56 27.09 61.02
CA MET A 1 -71.79 27.21 60.21
C MET A 1 -71.43 26.71 58.82
N PHE A 2 -71.26 25.40 58.68
CA PHE A 2 -72.28 24.42 58.24
C PHE A 2 -72.74 24.61 56.79
N LYS A 3 -72.56 23.50 56.06
CA LYS A 3 -73.17 23.05 54.81
C LYS A 3 -72.44 23.40 53.51
N ILE A 4 -71.73 22.46 52.88
CA ILE A 4 -72.18 21.17 52.28
C ILE A 4 -73.07 21.44 51.07
N ILE A 5 -72.60 21.05 49.88
CA ILE A 5 -73.26 20.21 48.86
C ILE A 5 -72.25 20.11 47.68
N THR A 6 -71.44 19.05 47.54
CA THR A 6 -71.70 17.69 47.00
C THR A 6 -71.90 17.65 45.48
N LEU A 7 -70.99 17.00 44.75
CA LEU A 7 -71.20 15.80 43.90
C LEU A 7 -69.89 15.45 43.13
N LEU A 8 -69.23 14.32 43.40
CA LEU A 8 -69.34 13.00 42.70
C LEU A 8 -68.37 12.93 41.50
N ALA A 9 -67.50 11.94 41.25
CA ALA A 9 -67.30 10.56 41.71
C ALA A 9 -65.79 10.22 41.55
N GLY A 10 -65.16 9.39 42.41
CA GLY A 10 -64.88 7.96 42.15
C GLY A 10 -63.76 7.76 41.11
N PHE A 11 -62.68 6.99 41.27
CA PHE A 11 -62.45 5.74 41.99
C PHE A 11 -60.94 5.36 41.90
N LEU A 12 -60.43 4.73 42.95
CA LEU A 12 -59.27 3.82 43.11
C LEU A 12 -58.23 3.60 41.99
N SER A 13 -56.96 3.86 42.37
CA SER A 13 -55.76 2.98 42.31
C SER A 13 -55.50 2.03 41.11
N VAL A 14 -54.25 2.02 40.61
CA VAL A 14 -53.30 0.87 40.66
C VAL A 14 -52.01 1.20 39.90
N LEU A 15 -50.88 0.76 40.47
CA LEU A 15 -49.52 0.78 39.92
C LEU A 15 -49.43 -0.12 38.69
N SER A 16 -48.66 0.27 37.67
CA SER A 16 -47.67 -0.61 37.02
C SER A 16 -46.94 0.17 35.93
N GLY A 17 -45.63 -0.08 35.82
CA GLY A 17 -44.69 0.75 35.07
C GLY A 17 -45.07 0.95 33.60
N VAL A 18 -44.62 2.07 33.06
CA VAL A 18 -44.39 2.18 31.63
C VAL A 18 -43.33 1.14 31.27
N SER A 19 -43.75 -0.06 30.87
CA SER A 19 -42.85 -0.96 30.16
C SER A 19 -42.61 -0.29 28.81
N TYR A 20 -41.48 0.40 28.69
CA TYR A 20 -40.91 0.65 27.38
C TYR A 20 -40.61 -0.74 26.81
N ALA A 21 -41.50 -1.26 25.97
CA ALA A 21 -41.15 -2.33 25.06
C ALA A 21 -40.16 -1.72 24.07
N SER A 22 -38.88 -1.70 24.46
CA SER A 22 -37.79 -1.54 23.51
C SER A 22 -37.79 -2.83 22.70
N ASP A 23 -38.56 -2.89 21.63
CA ASP A 23 -38.40 -3.92 20.60
C ASP A 23 -36.97 -3.80 20.06
N SER A 24 -36.04 -4.54 20.66
CA SER A 24 -34.70 -4.71 20.11
C SER A 24 -34.79 -5.76 19.03
N VAL A 25 -34.88 -5.32 17.77
CA VAL A 25 -34.60 -6.18 16.63
C VAL A 25 -33.10 -6.47 16.61
N ASP A 26 -32.74 -7.75 16.66
CA ASP A 26 -31.38 -8.20 16.42
C ASP A 26 -31.05 -8.02 14.93
N LEU A 27 -30.37 -6.91 14.60
CA LEU A 27 -29.82 -6.70 13.26
C LEU A 27 -28.53 -7.52 13.10
N LYS A 28 -28.66 -8.71 12.51
CA LYS A 28 -27.51 -9.56 12.22
C LYS A 28 -26.87 -9.13 10.89
N VAL A 29 -25.82 -8.32 10.96
CA VAL A 29 -25.01 -7.94 9.79
C VAL A 29 -23.92 -9.00 9.59
N THR A 30 -24.06 -9.82 8.54
CA THR A 30 -22.97 -10.68 8.06
C THR A 30 -22.25 -9.93 6.95
N ALA A 31 -21.03 -9.49 7.20
CA ALA A 31 -20.14 -8.96 6.17
C ALA A 31 -19.08 -10.01 5.85
N THR A 32 -19.00 -10.43 4.58
CA THR A 32 -17.90 -11.23 4.06
C THR A 32 -16.86 -10.27 3.50
N LEU A 33 -15.68 -10.20 4.12
CA LEU A 33 -14.55 -9.45 3.57
C LEU A 33 -13.76 -10.36 2.64
N GLU A 34 -14.10 -10.36 1.35
CA GLU A 34 -13.20 -10.88 0.33
C GLU A 34 -12.21 -9.77 -0.04
N ALA A 35 -10.93 -10.01 0.25
CA ALA A 35 -9.84 -9.23 -0.29
C ALA A 35 -9.40 -9.90 -1.59
N ALA A 36 -9.45 -9.16 -2.70
CA ALA A 36 -8.86 -9.61 -3.95
C ALA A 36 -7.42 -10.10 -3.75
N ALA A 37 -7.13 -11.32 -4.17
CA ALA A 37 -5.78 -11.85 -4.12
C ALA A 37 -5.00 -11.38 -5.37
N CYS A 38 -3.82 -10.80 -5.18
CA CYS A 38 -2.92 -10.42 -6.27
C CYS A 38 -1.59 -11.16 -6.16
N THR A 39 -1.06 -11.61 -7.31
CA THR A 39 0.25 -12.26 -7.42
C THR A 39 1.17 -11.40 -8.29
N PRO A 40 2.22 -10.79 -7.72
CA PRO A 40 3.24 -10.08 -8.49
C PRO A 40 4.24 -11.06 -9.09
N THR A 41 4.67 -10.79 -10.32
CA THR A 41 5.74 -11.50 -11.00
C THR A 41 6.66 -10.49 -11.69
N LEU A 42 7.96 -10.76 -11.67
CA LEU A 42 8.96 -10.02 -12.44
C LEU A 42 9.51 -10.94 -13.53
N SER A 43 9.69 -10.39 -14.74
CA SER A 43 10.40 -11.10 -15.80
C SER A 43 11.80 -11.53 -15.34
N ASP A 44 12.32 -12.59 -15.95
CA ASP A 44 13.70 -13.06 -15.71
C ASP A 44 14.01 -13.39 -14.24
N GLY A 45 12.98 -13.71 -13.46
CA GLY A 45 13.11 -13.98 -12.02
C GLY A 45 13.46 -12.74 -11.18
N GLY A 46 13.29 -11.54 -11.73
CA GLY A 46 13.66 -10.28 -11.09
C GLY A 46 15.15 -9.93 -11.19
N GLU A 47 15.91 -10.59 -12.07
CA GLU A 47 17.35 -10.35 -12.21
C GLU A 47 17.70 -9.62 -13.51
N ALA A 48 18.20 -8.38 -13.39
CA ALA A 48 18.77 -7.64 -14.51
C ALA A 48 20.21 -8.09 -14.80
N LYS A 49 20.36 -9.22 -15.52
CA LYS A 49 21.68 -9.76 -15.88
C LYS A 49 22.36 -8.97 -17.00
N PHE A 50 23.51 -8.38 -16.70
CA PHE A 50 24.37 -7.72 -17.70
C PHE A 50 25.43 -8.67 -18.31
N GLY A 51 25.57 -9.88 -17.77
CA GLY A 51 26.55 -10.87 -18.22
C GLY A 51 27.94 -10.64 -17.62
N HIS A 52 28.94 -11.33 -18.18
CA HIS A 52 30.34 -11.15 -17.77
C HIS A 52 30.93 -9.90 -18.43
N ILE A 53 31.44 -8.99 -17.61
CA ILE A 53 32.08 -7.75 -18.06
C ILE A 53 33.56 -7.82 -17.62
N PRO A 54 34.50 -8.02 -18.57
CA PRO A 54 35.91 -8.03 -18.25
C PRO A 54 36.36 -6.66 -17.70
N VAL A 55 37.09 -6.67 -16.58
CA VAL A 55 37.58 -5.44 -15.94
C VAL A 55 38.45 -4.61 -16.90
N GLY A 56 39.22 -5.27 -17.78
CA GLY A 56 40.04 -4.58 -18.78
C GLY A 56 39.26 -3.78 -19.83
N ASN A 57 37.95 -3.97 -19.94
CA ASN A 57 37.08 -3.17 -20.82
C ASN A 57 36.46 -1.96 -20.10
N LEU A 58 36.70 -1.81 -18.80
CA LEU A 58 36.20 -0.71 -18.00
C LEU A 58 37.25 0.39 -17.91
N SER A 59 36.81 1.64 -18.02
CA SER A 59 37.64 2.79 -17.70
C SER A 59 37.82 2.91 -16.19
N GLU A 60 39.06 3.13 -15.73
CA GLU A 60 39.36 3.42 -14.33
C GLU A 60 38.94 4.84 -13.91
N THR A 61 38.74 5.74 -14.88
CA THR A 61 38.55 7.17 -14.63
C THR A 61 37.23 7.72 -15.14
N GLN A 62 36.51 6.97 -15.98
CA GLN A 62 35.23 7.39 -16.55
C GLN A 62 34.09 6.49 -16.08
N THR A 63 32.87 7.04 -16.08
CA THR A 63 31.65 6.27 -15.82
C THR A 63 31.46 5.18 -16.87
N ASN A 64 31.29 3.94 -16.42
CA ASN A 64 31.09 2.79 -17.30
C ASN A 64 29.60 2.42 -17.39
N GLN A 65 28.86 3.05 -18.30
CA GLN A 65 27.46 2.70 -18.54
C GLN A 65 27.35 1.41 -19.37
N LEU A 66 26.78 0.36 -18.77
CA LEU A 66 26.74 -1.00 -19.34
C LEU A 66 25.58 -1.23 -20.35
N GLY A 67 24.73 -0.22 -20.53
CA GLY A 67 23.48 -0.30 -21.30
C GLY A 67 22.25 -0.50 -20.42
N SER A 68 21.12 -0.84 -21.03
CA SER A 68 19.82 -0.96 -20.35
C SER A 68 19.35 -2.41 -20.26
N ARG A 69 18.66 -2.75 -19.18
CA ARG A 69 17.90 -3.99 -19.00
C ARG A 69 16.50 -3.61 -18.53
N PHE A 70 15.50 -4.19 -19.18
CA PHE A 70 14.11 -3.95 -18.86
C PHE A 70 13.56 -5.17 -18.12
N LEU A 71 12.94 -4.92 -16.96
CA LEU A 71 12.19 -5.93 -16.23
C LEU A 71 10.72 -5.56 -16.28
N THR A 72 9.86 -6.53 -16.56
CA THR A 72 8.41 -6.33 -16.59
C THR A 72 7.81 -6.80 -15.27
N LEU A 73 7.21 -5.87 -14.51
CA LEU A 73 6.37 -6.18 -13.35
C LEU A 73 4.95 -6.48 -13.83
N THR A 74 4.46 -7.69 -13.58
CA THR A 74 3.08 -8.10 -13.85
C THR A 74 2.39 -8.41 -12.53
N ILE A 75 1.27 -7.73 -12.25
CA ILE A 75 0.45 -7.97 -11.07
C ILE A 75 -0.88 -8.55 -11.54
N ALA A 76 -1.09 -9.84 -11.31
CA ALA A 76 -2.33 -10.53 -11.67
C ALA A 76 -3.23 -10.64 -10.43
N CYS A 77 -4.43 -10.09 -10.49
CA CYS A 77 -5.40 -10.14 -9.40
C CYS A 77 -6.61 -11.01 -9.77
N SER A 78 -7.23 -11.65 -8.78
CA SER A 78 -8.44 -12.47 -8.96
C SER A 78 -9.66 -11.66 -9.44
N GLU A 79 -9.64 -10.35 -9.20
CA GLU A 79 -10.69 -9.40 -9.57
C GLU A 79 -10.11 -7.98 -9.75
N SER A 80 -10.88 -7.08 -10.35
CA SER A 80 -10.45 -5.70 -10.63
C SER A 80 -10.15 -4.94 -9.34
N THR A 81 -8.86 -4.72 -9.08
CA THR A 81 -8.38 -4.18 -7.80
C THR A 81 -7.39 -3.04 -8.04
N PRO A 82 -7.50 -1.90 -7.33
CA PRO A 82 -6.45 -0.89 -7.36
C PRO A 82 -5.17 -1.45 -6.73
N VAL A 83 -4.06 -1.33 -7.45
CA VAL A 83 -2.74 -1.80 -7.00
C VAL A 83 -1.74 -0.67 -6.97
N GLY A 84 -0.77 -0.75 -6.07
CA GLY A 84 0.37 0.16 -5.97
C GLY A 84 1.65 -0.60 -5.71
N TRP A 85 2.78 -0.07 -6.15
CA TRP A 85 4.10 -0.65 -5.94
C TRP A 85 5.14 0.43 -5.69
N PHE A 86 6.23 0.04 -5.03
CA PHE A 86 7.42 0.86 -4.82
C PHE A 86 8.66 -0.04 -4.86
N ILE A 87 9.81 0.56 -5.14
CA ILE A 87 11.11 -0.14 -5.19
C ILE A 87 11.94 0.37 -4.01
N THR A 88 12.62 -0.53 -3.30
CA THR A 88 13.51 -0.19 -2.19
C THR A 88 14.92 -0.64 -2.50
N ASP A 89 15.89 0.26 -2.33
CA ASP A 89 17.30 -0.04 -2.49
C ASP A 89 17.89 -0.61 -1.18
N ASN A 90 18.26 -1.89 -1.21
CA ASN A 90 18.95 -2.55 -0.09
C ASN A 90 20.44 -2.19 0.02
N LYS A 91 20.97 -1.37 -0.90
CA LYS A 91 22.37 -0.93 -1.00
C LYS A 91 22.47 0.60 -1.09
N LYS A 92 21.47 1.31 -0.57
CA LYS A 92 21.36 2.77 -0.62
C LYS A 92 22.59 3.53 -0.12
N ASP A 93 23.34 2.93 0.81
CA ASP A 93 24.57 3.49 1.37
C ASP A 93 25.77 3.51 0.40
N SER A 94 25.58 2.99 -0.81
CA SER A 94 26.58 2.94 -1.89
C SER A 94 26.11 3.59 -3.18
N VAL A 95 25.00 4.35 -3.14
CA VAL A 95 24.56 5.18 -4.26
C VAL A 95 25.63 6.24 -4.54
N GLN A 96 26.07 6.30 -5.80
CA GLN A 96 26.92 7.36 -6.31
C GLN A 96 26.03 8.26 -7.16
N ALA A 97 26.05 9.58 -6.93
CA ALA A 97 25.28 10.50 -7.76
C ALA A 97 25.95 10.64 -9.13
N LEU A 98 25.39 10.04 -10.17
CA LEU A 98 25.94 10.01 -11.52
C LEU A 98 24.97 10.65 -12.52
N THR A 99 25.53 11.24 -13.58
CA THR A 99 24.73 11.49 -14.78
C THR A 99 24.70 10.21 -15.61
N ILE A 100 23.53 9.58 -15.68
CA ILE A 100 23.27 8.43 -16.55
C ILE A 100 22.70 8.98 -17.86
N THR A 101 23.31 8.61 -18.99
CA THR A 101 22.96 9.15 -20.31
C THR A 101 21.78 8.39 -20.91
N ASN A 102 20.74 9.11 -21.36
CA ASN A 102 19.54 8.57 -22.00
C ASN A 102 18.86 7.38 -21.27
N PRO A 103 18.71 7.34 -19.93
CA PRO A 103 18.03 6.24 -19.24
C PRO A 103 16.51 6.40 -19.20
N LYS A 104 16.01 7.63 -19.35
CA LYS A 104 14.57 7.91 -19.26
C LYS A 104 13.86 7.47 -20.54
N PHE A 105 12.58 7.12 -20.42
CA PHE A 105 11.75 6.71 -21.57
C PHE A 105 11.59 7.80 -22.64
N ASN A 106 11.80 9.07 -22.28
CA ASN A 106 11.78 10.22 -23.18
C ASN A 106 13.15 10.53 -23.81
N GLY A 107 14.18 9.74 -23.52
CA GLY A 107 15.53 9.91 -24.04
C GLY A 107 16.37 10.99 -23.34
N GLU A 108 15.92 11.52 -22.22
CA GLU A 108 16.71 12.48 -21.44
C GLU A 108 17.66 11.80 -20.46
N ASP A 109 18.74 12.50 -20.14
CA ASP A 109 19.68 12.14 -19.09
C ASP A 109 19.04 12.20 -17.69
N LEU A 110 19.53 11.35 -16.79
CA LEU A 110 19.17 11.33 -15.38
C LEU A 110 20.38 11.75 -14.55
N SER A 111 20.21 12.77 -13.72
CA SER A 111 21.22 13.26 -12.78
C SER A 111 20.69 13.39 -11.34
N ASP A 112 19.47 12.91 -11.10
CA ASP A 112 18.85 12.90 -9.77
C ASP A 112 19.10 11.55 -9.10
N ALA A 113 19.98 11.57 -8.09
CA ALA A 113 20.37 10.42 -7.30
C ALA A 113 19.20 9.72 -6.59
N SER A 114 18.02 10.35 -6.49
CA SER A 114 16.81 9.73 -5.95
C SER A 114 16.30 8.56 -6.80
N TYR A 115 16.69 8.50 -8.07
CA TYR A 115 16.36 7.41 -9.01
C TYR A 115 17.52 6.43 -9.22
N GLU A 116 18.61 6.59 -8.48
CA GLU A 116 19.79 5.73 -8.56
C GLU A 116 19.78 4.67 -7.44
N PHE A 117 20.39 3.51 -7.72
CA PHE A 117 20.48 2.38 -6.80
C PHE A 117 21.94 2.02 -6.57
N GLY A 118 22.31 1.70 -5.34
CA GLY A 118 23.66 1.35 -4.96
C GLY A 118 24.06 -0.05 -5.45
N LEU A 119 25.32 -0.19 -5.82
CA LEU A 119 25.90 -1.46 -6.28
C LEU A 119 26.47 -2.31 -5.13
N GLY A 120 26.50 -1.75 -3.92
CA GLY A 120 27.17 -2.30 -2.75
C GLY A 120 28.61 -1.83 -2.63
N LYS A 121 29.14 -1.90 -1.40
CA LYS A 121 30.52 -1.54 -1.09
C LYS A 121 31.45 -2.71 -1.36
N VAL A 122 32.54 -2.46 -2.07
CA VAL A 122 33.67 -3.39 -2.16
C VAL A 122 34.44 -3.31 -0.83
N ARG A 123 34.64 -4.44 -0.16
CA ARG A 123 35.64 -4.54 0.90
C ARG A 123 36.97 -4.90 0.26
N ILE A 124 37.91 -3.98 0.33
CA ILE A 124 39.33 -4.29 0.09
C ILE A 124 39.91 -4.56 1.49
N SER A 125 40.24 -5.83 1.77
CA SER A 125 41.01 -6.19 2.98
C SER A 125 42.49 -6.21 2.65
#